data_AF-A0ABD0Q9T0-F1
#
_entry.id   AF-A0ABD0Q9T0-F1
#
_cell.length_a   1.000
_cell.length_b   1.000
_cell.length_c   1.000
_cell.angle_alpha   90.00
_cell.angle_beta   90.00
_cell.angle_gamma   90.00
#
_symmetry.space_group_name_H-M   'P 1'
#
loop_
_entity.id
_entity.type
_entity.pdbx_description
1 polymer ?
#
loop_
_entity_poly.entity_id
_entity_poly.type
_entity_poly.pdbx_seq_one_letter_code
_entity_poly.pdbx_strand_id
1 'polypeptide(L)'
;WSEFVDSYSSWWVSHALAWLRFAHRLLVVHFENLQKDLVPQLKTITAFLNTSIPEERLLCTESNRDGHFKRSGSRSPNFDPFTPGMRVRIDEYIHTVDKALRDRNLNGLPKEYMP
;
A
#
# COMPACT_ATOMS: atom_id res chain seq x y z
N TRP A 1 -6.90 -22.51 -0.07
CA TRP A 1 -5.75 -21.58 -0.22
C TRP A 1 -5.65 -21.03 -1.63
N SER A 2 -5.50 -21.85 -2.67
CA SER A 2 -5.39 -21.37 -4.05
C SER A 2 -6.52 -20.45 -4.49
N GLU A 3 -7.77 -20.82 -4.21
CA GLU A 3 -8.95 -20.00 -4.51
C GLU A 3 -8.95 -18.65 -3.78
N PHE A 4 -8.45 -18.62 -2.54
CA PHE A 4 -8.28 -17.39 -1.77
C PHE A 4 -7.26 -16.48 -2.45
N VAL A 5 -6.07 -17.00 -2.80
CA VAL A 5 -5.05 -16.22 -3.50
C VAL A 5 -5.57 -15.71 -4.84
N ASP A 6 -6.26 -16.56 -5.60
CA ASP A 6 -6.83 -16.21 -6.90
C ASP A 6 -7.84 -15.06 -6.78
N SER A 7 -8.80 -15.18 -5.86
CA SER A 7 -9.85 -14.19 -5.65
C SER A 7 -9.28 -12.86 -5.15
N TYR A 8 -8.43 -12.87 -4.13
CA TYR A 8 -7.95 -11.65 -3.49
C TYR A 8 -6.88 -10.93 -4.31
N SER A 9 -6.02 -11.65 -5.05
CA SER A 9 -5.05 -11.01 -5.94
C SER A 9 -5.75 -10.31 -7.11
N SER A 10 -6.77 -10.94 -7.69
CA SER A 10 -7.63 -10.36 -8.73
C SER A 10 -8.41 -9.14 -8.21
N TRP A 11 -8.97 -9.23 -7.00
CA TRP A 11 -9.64 -8.10 -6.37
C TRP A 11 -8.69 -6.94 -6.08
N TRP A 12 -7.49 -7.22 -5.60
CA TRP A 12 -6.50 -6.18 -5.31
C TRP A 12 -6.14 -5.37 -6.55
N VAL A 13 -5.82 -6.03 -7.68
CA VAL A 13 -5.49 -5.33 -8.92
C VAL A 13 -6.70 -4.55 -9.46
N SER A 14 -7.89 -5.17 -9.46
CA SER A 14 -9.12 -4.51 -9.91
C SER A 14 -9.41 -3.26 -9.10
N HIS A 15 -9.26 -3.33 -7.77
CA HIS A 15 -9.48 -2.21 -6.86
C HIS A 15 -8.46 -1.09 -7.10
N ALA A 16 -7.17 -1.41 -7.17
CA ALA A 16 -6.12 -0.42 -7.44
C ALA A 16 -6.35 0.31 -8.76
N LEU A 17 -6.63 -0.44 -9.84
CA LEU A 17 -6.89 0.14 -11.16
C LEU A 17 -8.18 0.97 -11.18
N ALA A 18 -9.23 0.55 -10.48
CA ALA A 18 -10.47 1.30 -10.38
C ALA A 18 -10.25 2.68 -9.72
N TRP A 19 -9.53 2.74 -8.61
CA TRP A 19 -9.17 4.01 -7.97
C TRP A 19 -8.32 4.89 -8.90
N LEU A 20 -7.34 4.30 -9.60
CA LEU A 20 -6.52 5.06 -10.54
C LEU A 20 -7.35 5.59 -11.73
N ARG A 21 -8.33 4.84 -12.20
CA ARG A 21 -9.14 5.23 -13.35
C ARG A 21 -10.22 6.25 -13.02
N PHE A 22 -10.90 6.08 -11.88
CA PHE A 22 -12.16 6.79 -11.61
C PHE A 22 -12.06 7.88 -10.54
N ALA A 23 -10.98 7.93 -9.76
CA ALA A 23 -10.83 8.99 -8.76
C ALA A 23 -10.55 10.35 -9.42
N HIS A 24 -11.39 11.34 -9.10
CA HIS A 24 -11.25 12.71 -9.60
C HIS A 24 -10.06 13.46 -8.96
N ARG A 25 -9.83 13.22 -7.66
CA ARG A 25 -8.71 13.77 -6.90
C ARG A 25 -8.11 12.65 -6.06
N LEU A 26 -6.85 12.29 -6.33
CA LEU A 26 -6.20 11.12 -5.76
C LEU A 26 -4.83 11.49 -5.18
N LEU A 27 -4.55 10.98 -3.98
CA LEU A 27 -3.22 10.89 -3.40
C LEU A 27 -2.92 9.40 -3.18
N VAL A 28 -1.81 8.92 -3.75
CA VAL A 28 -1.32 7.56 -3.48
C VAL A 28 -0.31 7.63 -2.34
N VAL A 29 -0.55 6.84 -1.30
CA VAL A 29 0.34 6.72 -0.15
C VAL A 29 0.74 5.25 -0.01
N HIS A 30 2.04 4.99 -0.02
CA HIS A 30 2.58 3.65 0.16
C HIS A 30 2.70 3.33 1.65
N PHE A 31 2.29 2.11 2.02
CA PHE A 31 2.34 1.66 3.41
C PHE A 31 3.77 1.65 3.96
N GLU A 32 4.73 1.30 3.13
CA GLU A 32 6.15 1.22 3.45
C GLU A 32 6.70 2.59 3.83
N ASN A 33 6.25 3.65 3.15
CA ASN A 33 6.61 5.03 3.48
C ASN A 33 6.00 5.49 4.81
N LEU A 34 4.77 5.05 5.12
CA LEU A 34 4.14 5.32 6.42
C LEU A 34 4.87 4.64 7.57
N GLN A 35 5.36 3.41 7.35
CA GLN A 35 6.16 2.69 8.34
C GLN A 35 7.52 3.35 8.56
N LYS A 36 8.18 3.76 7.47
CA LYS A 36 9.51 4.35 7.50
C LYS A 36 9.50 5.74 8.13
N ASP A 37 8.67 6.65 7.62
CA ASP A 37 8.70 8.08 7.95
C ASP A 37 7.27 8.65 8.10
N LEU A 38 6.60 8.30 9.20
CA LEU A 38 5.17 8.59 9.40
C LEU A 38 4.83 10.09 9.33
N VAL A 39 5.52 10.95 10.08
CA VAL A 39 5.17 12.38 10.19
C VAL A 39 5.23 13.11 8.83
N PRO A 40 6.29 12.95 8.01
CA PRO A 40 6.30 13.50 6.65
C PRO A 40 5.13 13.03 5.77
N GLN A 41 4.76 11.74 5.86
CA GLN A 41 3.60 11.23 5.11
C GLN A 41 2.29 11.85 5.61
N LEU A 42 2.10 11.98 6.92
CA LEU A 42 0.93 12.64 7.50
C LEU A 42 0.81 14.10 7.05
N LYS A 43 1.93 14.84 7.02
CA LYS A 43 1.95 16.23 6.50
C LYS A 43 1.50 16.29 5.03
N THR A 44 1.92 15.32 4.21
CA THR A 44 1.50 15.21 2.80
C THR A 44 0.00 14.93 2.68
N ILE A 45 -0.52 14.01 3.49
CA ILE A 45 -1.96 13.68 3.55
C ILE A 45 -2.78 14.90 3.99
N THR A 46 -2.38 15.60 5.04
CA THR A 46 -3.11 16.77 5.55
C THR A 46 -3.09 17.93 4.57
N ALA A 47 -1.97 18.14 3.86
CA ALA A 47 -1.87 19.11 2.78
C ALA A 47 -2.82 18.76 1.62
N PHE A 48 -2.87 17.49 1.22
CA PHE A 48 -3.82 17.01 0.21
C PHE A 48 -5.28 17.21 0.67
N LEU A 49 -5.58 17.02 1.94
CA LEU A 49 -6.93 17.26 2.49
C LEU A 49 -7.25 18.74 2.73
N ASN A 50 -6.28 19.64 2.54
CA ASN A 50 -6.39 21.07 2.86
C ASN A 50 -6.76 21.34 4.34
N THR A 51 -6.12 20.61 5.25
CA THR A 51 -6.35 20.72 6.69
C THR A 51 -5.06 21.04 7.40
N SER A 52 -5.08 22.05 8.27
CA SER A 52 -3.97 22.33 9.19
C SER A 52 -4.07 21.44 10.43
N ILE A 53 -2.97 20.80 10.82
CA ILE A 53 -2.88 20.02 12.05
C ILE A 53 -1.74 20.59 12.92
N PRO A 54 -1.97 20.86 14.21
CA PRO A 54 -0.92 21.27 15.13
C PRO A 54 0.21 20.21 15.18
N GLU A 55 1.46 20.66 15.26
CA GLU A 55 2.62 19.76 15.26
C GLU A 55 2.58 18.75 16.42
N GLU A 56 2.13 19.18 17.60
CA GLU A 56 1.90 18.33 18.77
C GLU A 56 0.96 17.15 18.49
N ARG A 57 -0.04 17.32 17.60
CA ARG A 57 -0.96 16.24 17.22
C ARG A 57 -0.29 15.22 16.32
N LEU A 58 0.59 15.67 15.41
CA LEU A 58 1.41 14.78 14.58
C LEU A 58 2.37 13.95 15.44
N LEU A 59 3.03 14.59 16.42
CA LEU A 59 3.93 13.92 17.36
C LEU A 59 3.19 12.93 18.29
N CYS A 60 1.97 13.28 18.70
CA CYS A 60 1.10 12.38 19.45
C CYS A 60 0.75 11.13 18.63
N THR A 61 0.36 11.30 17.36
CA THR A 61 0.11 10.18 16.45
C THR A 61 1.36 9.34 16.23
N GLU A 62 2.53 9.96 16.11
CA GLU A 62 3.80 9.23 15.98
C GLU A 62 4.13 8.37 17.21
N SER A 63 3.98 8.95 18.41
CA SER A 63 4.17 8.24 19.68
C SER A 63 3.16 7.10 19.89
N ASN A 64 2.00 7.19 19.24
CA ASN A 64 0.91 6.23 19.32
C ASN A 64 0.64 5.55 17.97
N ARG A 65 1.67 5.38 17.15
CA ARG A 65 1.54 4.84 15.78
C ARG A 65 0.96 3.42 15.77
N ASP A 66 1.17 2.68 16.85
CA ASP A 66 0.67 1.32 17.02
C ASP A 66 -0.69 1.33 17.71
N GLY A 67 -1.76 1.08 16.94
CA GLY A 67 -3.12 0.97 17.46
C GLY A 67 -3.39 -0.30 18.26
N HIS A 68 -4.62 -0.44 18.77
CA HIS A 68 -5.07 -1.60 19.53
C HIS A 68 -5.26 -2.87 18.69
N PHE A 69 -5.61 -2.72 17.40
CA PHE A 69 -5.77 -3.84 16.48
C PHE A 69 -4.43 -4.23 15.86
N LYS A 70 -3.64 -4.96 16.65
CA LYS A 70 -2.39 -5.55 16.17
C LYS A 70 -2.69 -6.96 15.66
N ARG A 71 -2.40 -7.23 14.39
CA ARG A 71 -1.98 -8.61 14.07
C ARG A 71 -0.66 -8.79 14.80
N SER A 72 -0.51 -9.86 15.59
CA SER A 72 0.76 -10.21 16.20
C SER A 72 1.82 -10.16 15.10
N GLY A 73 2.66 -9.13 15.14
CA GLY A 73 3.62 -8.84 14.08
C GLY A 73 4.45 -10.08 13.83
N SER A 74 4.60 -10.45 12.57
CA SER A 74 5.61 -11.42 12.13
C SER A 74 5.52 -12.80 12.81
N ARG A 75 4.55 -13.60 12.38
CA ARG A 75 4.93 -14.91 11.85
C ARG A 75 4.71 -14.86 10.35
N SER A 76 5.50 -14.04 9.65
CA SER A 76 5.76 -14.36 8.25
C SER A 76 6.23 -15.81 8.26
N PRO A 77 5.55 -16.74 7.58
CA PRO A 77 5.97 -18.12 7.63
C PRO A 77 7.44 -18.20 7.21
N ASN A 78 8.24 -19.07 7.81
CA ASN A 78 9.65 -19.30 7.39
C ASN A 78 9.74 -19.93 5.97
N PHE A 79 8.62 -19.98 5.26
CA PHE A 79 8.46 -20.55 3.93
C PHE A 79 7.57 -19.63 3.11
N ASP A 80 7.71 -19.72 1.78
CA ASP A 80 6.81 -19.04 0.87
C ASP A 80 5.46 -19.77 0.81
N PRO A 81 4.33 -19.15 1.24
CA PRO A 81 3.04 -19.82 1.17
C PRO A 81 2.50 -19.93 -0.26
N PHE A 82 3.11 -19.28 -1.25
CA PHE A 82 2.63 -19.26 -2.63
C PHE A 82 3.32 -20.31 -3.49
N THR A 83 2.55 -21.02 -4.32
CA THR A 83 3.13 -21.88 -5.36
C THR A 83 3.73 -21.03 -6.48
N PRO A 84 4.64 -21.58 -7.32
CA PRO A 84 5.21 -20.82 -8.44
C PRO A 84 4.15 -20.22 -9.38
N GLY A 85 3.06 -20.96 -9.67
CA GLY A 85 1.96 -20.44 -10.48
C GLY A 85 1.18 -19.30 -9.82
N MET A 86 1.05 -19.31 -8.48
CA MET A 86 0.48 -18.18 -7.75
C MET A 86 1.39 -16.95 -7.80
N ARG A 87 2.71 -17.15 -7.67
CA ARG A 87 3.70 -16.08 -7.73
C ARG A 87 3.66 -15.36 -9.07
N VAL A 88 3.75 -16.10 -10.17
CA VAL A 88 3.67 -15.53 -11.53
C VAL A 88 2.44 -14.63 -11.69
N ARG A 89 1.27 -15.07 -11.22
CA ARG A 89 0.04 -14.27 -11.29
C ARG A 89 0.10 -13.02 -10.41
N ILE A 90 0.57 -13.14 -9.18
CA ILE A 90 0.72 -12.01 -8.27
C ILE A 90 1.69 -10.97 -8.89
N ASP A 91 2.80 -11.44 -9.46
CA ASP A 91 3.81 -10.60 -10.09
C ASP A 91 3.26 -9.88 -11.33
N GLU A 92 2.45 -10.56 -12.16
CA GLU A 92 1.73 -9.93 -13.28
C GLU A 92 0.82 -8.80 -12.81
N TYR A 93 0.09 -9.00 -11.71
CA TYR A 93 -0.77 -7.97 -11.13
C TYR A 93 0.03 -6.81 -10.52
N ILE A 94 1.15 -7.09 -9.85
CA ILE A 94 2.07 -6.06 -9.32
C ILE A 94 2.58 -5.18 -10.45
N HIS A 95 3.07 -5.77 -11.54
CA HIS A 95 3.53 -5.01 -12.72
C HIS A 95 2.41 -4.19 -13.36
N THR A 96 1.20 -4.76 -13.42
CA THR A 96 0.04 -4.06 -13.99
C THR A 96 -0.28 -2.79 -13.20
N VAL A 97 -0.28 -2.87 -11.86
CA VAL A 97 -0.53 -1.70 -10.99
C VAL A 97 0.64 -0.72 -11.02
N ASP A 98 1.88 -1.18 -10.97
CA ASP A 98 3.08 -0.33 -11.05
C ASP A 98 3.11 0.48 -12.35
N LYS A 99 2.83 -0.18 -13.48
CA LYS A 99 2.72 0.50 -14.77
C LYS A 99 1.61 1.55 -14.75
N ALA A 100 0.42 1.20 -14.26
CA ALA A 100 -0.71 2.14 -14.20
C ALA A 100 -0.43 3.36 -13.30
N LEU A 101 0.36 3.20 -12.23
CA LEU A 101 0.85 4.31 -11.41
C LEU A 101 1.80 5.20 -12.21
N ARG A 102 2.82 4.61 -12.85
CA ARG A 102 3.84 5.34 -13.62
C ARG A 102 3.28 6.06 -14.84
N ASP A 103 2.33 5.45 -15.55
CA ASP A 103 1.64 6.07 -16.69
C ASP A 103 0.90 7.36 -16.28
N ARG A 104 0.61 7.54 -14.99
CA ARG A 104 0.01 8.75 -14.41
C ARG A 104 1.02 9.66 -13.70
N ASN A 105 2.32 9.44 -13.89
CA ASN A 105 3.42 10.14 -13.20
C ASN A 105 3.36 10.02 -11.65
N LEU A 106 2.78 8.93 -11.15
CA LEU A 106 2.79 8.62 -9.72
C LEU A 106 4.00 7.74 -9.40
N ASN A 107 4.38 7.71 -8.11
CA ASN A 107 5.37 6.76 -7.63
C ASN A 107 4.87 5.34 -7.89
N GLY A 108 5.76 4.50 -8.43
CA GLY A 108 5.51 3.08 -8.62
C GLY A 108 5.44 2.33 -7.29
N LEU A 109 5.14 1.04 -7.35
CA LEU A 109 5.17 0.17 -6.19
C LEU A 109 6.61 -0.01 -5.66
N PRO A 110 6.78 -0.34 -4.37
CA PRO A 110 8.09 -0.64 -3.79
C PRO A 110 8.90 -1.62 -4.62
N LYS A 111 10.21 -1.36 -4.76
CA LYS A 111 11.11 -2.22 -5.53
C LYS A 111 11.21 -3.64 -4.99
N GLU A 112 11.03 -3.81 -3.68
CA GLU A 112 11.01 -5.13 -3.02
C GLU A 112 9.82 -6.01 -3.44
N TYR A 113 8.80 -5.45 -4.09
CA TYR A 113 7.68 -6.20 -4.66
C TYR A 113 7.91 -6.59 -6.11
N MET A 114 8.93 -6.04 -6.76
CA MET A 114 9.27 -6.40 -8.14
C MET A 114 10.00 -7.75 -8.14
N PRO A 115 9.62 -8.69 -9.01
CA PRO A 115 10.29 -9.99 -9.14
C PRO A 115 11.69 -9.88 -9.78
#